data_AF-A0AA85AI93-F1
#
_entry.id   AF-A0AA85AI93-F1
#
_cell.length_a   1.000
_cell.length_b   1.000
_cell.length_c   1.000
_cell.angle_alpha   90.00
_cell.angle_beta   90.00
_cell.angle_gamma   90.00
#
_symmetry.space_group_name_H-M   'P 1'
#
loop_
_entity.id
_entity.type
_entity.pdbx_description
1 polymer ?
#
loop_
_entity_poly.entity_id
_entity_poly.type
_entity_poly.pdbx_seq_one_letter_code
_entity_poly.pdbx_strand_id
1 'polypeptide(L)'
;MQLKSFSRTYPQSTAGQPVELRFDVDSGVFYYALVPTQEYCTNVNSALLVAEIFVPMSIHYTYGVRTRFRPEQLYYKMYENNTNLIFVYAPCTLINNNIEQMEITIKPKQTQDEHSDNNYTRLPTYSKSISILLIVNSLIFSHLSTYFV
;
A
#
# COMPACT_ATOMS: atom_id res chain seq x y z
N MET A 1 0.24 -2.43 -29.68
CA MET A 1 -1.12 -1.96 -29.32
C MET A 1 -1.84 -2.89 -28.34
N GLN A 2 -1.74 -4.22 -28.47
CA GLN A 2 -2.41 -5.18 -27.56
C GLN A 2 -2.08 -5.00 -26.07
N LEU A 3 -0.80 -4.79 -25.70
CA LEU A 3 -0.39 -4.73 -24.29
C LEU A 3 -1.12 -3.64 -23.48
N LYS A 4 -1.31 -2.44 -24.06
CA LYS A 4 -1.98 -1.31 -23.38
C LYS A 4 -3.43 -1.64 -22.97
N SER A 5 -4.14 -2.42 -23.79
CA SER A 5 -5.54 -2.80 -23.56
C SER A 5 -5.72 -3.85 -22.46
N PHE A 6 -4.70 -4.68 -22.23
CA PHE A 6 -4.71 -5.74 -21.21
C PHE A 6 -4.07 -5.28 -19.89
N SER A 7 -3.11 -4.35 -19.93
CA SER A 7 -2.50 -3.79 -18.73
C SER A 7 -3.42 -2.74 -18.12
N ARG A 8 -4.06 -3.06 -17.00
CA ARG A 8 -5.02 -2.18 -16.33
C ARG A 8 -4.59 -1.88 -14.91
N THR A 9 -5.02 -0.73 -14.41
CA THR A 9 -4.96 -0.44 -12.97
C THR A 9 -6.13 -1.16 -12.29
N TYR A 10 -5.87 -1.86 -11.19
CA TYR A 10 -6.89 -2.62 -10.45
C TYR A 10 -6.50 -2.82 -8.97
N PRO A 11 -7.46 -2.92 -8.04
CA PRO A 11 -7.18 -3.28 -6.66
C PRO A 11 -6.76 -4.75 -6.59
N GLN A 12 -5.57 -5.04 -6.06
CA GLN A 12 -5.12 -6.38 -5.72
C GLN A 12 -5.73 -6.89 -4.42
N SER A 13 -5.93 -5.98 -3.46
CA SER A 13 -6.60 -6.26 -2.20
C SER A 13 -7.38 -5.03 -1.73
N THR A 14 -8.41 -5.26 -0.92
CA THR A 14 -9.29 -4.22 -0.37
C THR A 14 -9.77 -4.63 1.01
N ALA A 15 -9.61 -3.75 1.99
CA ALA A 15 -10.11 -3.93 3.35
C ALA A 15 -11.51 -3.30 3.49
N GLY A 16 -12.46 -3.83 2.73
CA GLY A 16 -13.79 -3.26 2.59
C GLY A 16 -14.61 -3.95 1.53
N GLN A 17 -15.83 -3.47 1.34
CA GLN A 17 -16.72 -3.90 0.27
C GLN A 17 -16.52 -3.00 -0.97
N PRO A 18 -16.07 -3.53 -2.11
CA PRO A 18 -16.01 -2.78 -3.36
C PRO A 18 -17.42 -2.30 -3.79
N VAL A 19 -17.52 -1.04 -4.24
CA VAL A 19 -18.76 -0.43 -4.72
C VAL A 19 -18.73 -0.21 -6.23
N GLU A 20 -17.67 0.45 -6.71
CA GLU A 20 -17.52 0.80 -8.13
C GLU A 20 -16.06 0.72 -8.54
N LEU A 21 -15.81 0.21 -9.75
CA LEU A 21 -14.49 0.19 -10.36
C LEU A 21 -14.60 0.61 -11.82
N ARG A 22 -13.76 1.58 -12.21
CA ARG A 22 -13.65 2.05 -13.59
C ARG A 22 -12.20 2.26 -13.96
N PHE A 23 -11.82 1.81 -15.14
CA PHE A 23 -10.51 2.09 -15.73
C PHE A 23 -10.70 2.46 -17.19
N ASP A 24 -10.29 3.67 -17.53
CA ASP A 24 -10.26 4.16 -18.90
C ASP A 24 -8.88 3.85 -19.50
N VAL A 25 -8.87 2.94 -20.48
CA VAL A 25 -7.65 2.43 -21.10
C VAL A 25 -6.92 3.50 -21.90
N ASP A 26 -7.64 4.45 -22.49
CA ASP A 26 -7.05 5.44 -23.38
C ASP A 26 -6.32 6.52 -22.58
N SER A 27 -6.97 7.04 -21.55
CA SER A 27 -6.48 8.09 -20.66
C SER A 27 -5.71 7.58 -19.45
N GLY A 28 -5.75 6.29 -19.13
CA GLY A 28 -5.14 5.72 -17.93
C GLY A 28 -5.81 6.16 -16.63
N VAL A 29 -7.01 6.74 -16.69
CA VAL A 29 -7.73 7.20 -15.49
C VAL A 29 -8.39 6.00 -14.81
N PHE A 30 -8.03 5.81 -13.54
CA PHE A 30 -8.60 4.81 -12.66
C PHE A 30 -9.48 5.47 -11.61
N TYR A 31 -10.67 4.91 -11.38
CA TYR A 31 -11.57 5.26 -10.30
C TYR A 31 -11.98 4.00 -9.55
N TYR A 32 -11.99 4.08 -8.23
CA TYR A 32 -12.40 3.00 -7.36
C TYR A 32 -13.12 3.53 -6.13
N ALA A 33 -14.27 2.95 -5.83
CA ALA A 33 -15.05 3.25 -4.64
C ALA A 33 -15.24 1.98 -3.80
N LEU A 34 -15.16 2.13 -2.48
CA LEU A 34 -15.33 1.04 -1.51
C LEU A 34 -15.96 1.55 -0.21
N VAL A 35 -16.66 0.67 0.50
CA VAL A 35 -17.13 0.88 1.87
C VAL A 35 -16.18 0.16 2.82
N PRO A 36 -15.55 0.83 3.80
CA PRO A 36 -14.68 0.13 4.75
C PRO A 36 -15.49 -0.86 5.59
N THR A 37 -14.99 -2.07 5.79
CA THR A 37 -15.62 -3.08 6.68
C THR A 37 -15.08 -3.02 8.11
N GLN A 38 -13.94 -2.37 8.30
CA GLN A 38 -13.35 -2.21 9.61
C GLN A 38 -14.00 -1.02 10.32
N GLU A 39 -14.81 -1.29 11.34
CA GLU A 39 -15.52 -0.26 12.13
C GLU A 39 -14.63 0.35 13.23
N TYR A 40 -13.59 -0.38 13.67
CA TYR A 40 -12.78 0.03 14.81
C TYR A 40 -11.30 -0.08 14.53
N CYS A 41 -10.60 1.03 14.80
CA CYS A 41 -9.16 1.05 14.92
C CYS A 41 -8.74 1.34 16.37
N THR A 42 -7.94 0.44 16.94
CA THR A 42 -7.55 0.46 18.36
C THR A 42 -6.55 1.56 18.71
N ASN A 43 -5.80 2.08 17.73
CA ASN A 43 -4.82 3.14 17.93
C ASN A 43 -5.12 4.33 17.00
N VAL A 44 -5.60 5.44 17.59
CA VAL A 44 -5.97 6.66 16.85
C VAL A 44 -4.81 7.29 16.07
N ASN A 45 -3.56 7.05 16.48
CA ASN A 45 -2.36 7.55 15.80
C ASN A 45 -1.88 6.61 14.68
N SER A 46 -2.56 5.49 14.47
CA SER A 46 -2.25 4.55 13.40
C SER A 46 -3.10 4.81 12.15
N ALA A 47 -2.80 4.09 11.09
CA ALA A 47 -3.55 4.10 9.86
C ALA A 47 -3.77 2.67 9.38
N LEU A 48 -4.93 2.42 8.78
CA LEU A 48 -5.32 1.14 8.22
C LEU A 48 -5.06 1.13 6.72
N LEU A 49 -4.46 0.05 6.22
CA LEU A 49 -4.34 -0.20 4.79
C LEU A 49 -5.72 -0.57 4.26
N VAL A 50 -6.27 0.26 3.37
CA VAL A 50 -7.63 0.08 2.83
C VAL A 50 -7.64 -0.52 1.44
N ALA A 51 -6.60 -0.30 0.65
CA ALA A 51 -6.45 -0.93 -0.66
C ALA A 51 -4.98 -1.04 -1.07
N GLU A 52 -4.66 -2.14 -1.74
CA GLU A 52 -3.44 -2.28 -2.54
C GLU A 52 -3.85 -2.25 -4.00
N ILE A 53 -3.26 -1.34 -4.78
CA ILE A 53 -3.66 -1.11 -6.16
C ILE A 53 -2.46 -1.38 -7.05
N PHE A 54 -2.63 -2.31 -8.00
CA PHE A 54 -1.67 -2.50 -9.07
C PHE A 54 -1.81 -1.37 -10.09
N VAL A 55 -0.69 -0.74 -10.40
CA VAL A 55 -0.56 0.40 -11.30
C VAL A 55 0.53 0.07 -12.32
N PRO A 56 0.20 -0.21 -13.60
CA PRO A 56 1.18 -0.50 -14.64
C PRO A 56 1.94 0.77 -15.05
N MET A 57 2.96 1.14 -14.26
CA MET A 57 3.64 2.44 -14.35
C MET A 57 4.22 2.73 -15.74
N SER A 58 4.89 1.74 -16.34
CA SER A 58 5.55 1.89 -17.64
C SER A 58 4.60 2.00 -18.83
N ILE A 59 3.30 1.76 -18.64
CA ILE A 59 2.32 1.69 -19.73
C ILE A 59 1.37 2.89 -19.70
N HIS A 60 0.80 3.19 -18.53
CA HIS A 60 -0.21 4.23 -18.39
C HIS A 60 0.27 5.45 -17.61
N TYR A 61 1.37 5.34 -16.85
CA TYR A 61 1.80 6.37 -15.89
C TYR A 61 3.30 6.67 -16.01
N THR A 62 3.78 6.90 -17.24
CA THR A 62 5.21 7.04 -17.57
C THR A 62 5.91 8.17 -16.83
N TYR A 63 5.17 9.21 -16.44
CA TYR A 63 5.68 10.35 -15.66
C TYR A 63 5.23 10.31 -14.19
N GLY A 64 4.70 9.16 -13.74
CA GLY A 64 4.14 8.98 -12.42
C GLY A 64 2.63 9.23 -12.34
N VAL A 65 2.14 9.25 -11.11
CA VAL A 65 0.71 9.32 -10.79
C VAL A 65 0.34 10.64 -10.11
N ARG A 66 -0.91 11.06 -10.32
CA ARG A 66 -1.61 12.05 -9.51
C ARG A 66 -2.83 11.37 -8.91
N THR A 67 -3.00 11.51 -7.60
CA THR A 67 -4.15 10.93 -6.89
C THR A 67 -5.14 12.01 -6.48
N ARG A 68 -6.40 11.60 -6.34
CA ARG A 68 -7.44 12.36 -5.64
C ARG A 68 -8.22 11.37 -4.78
N PHE A 69 -8.37 11.71 -3.52
CA PHE A 69 -9.10 10.88 -2.57
C PHE A 69 -10.35 11.58 -2.07
N ARG A 70 -11.36 10.78 -1.75
CA ARG A 70 -12.46 11.17 -0.88
C ARG A 70 -12.65 10.07 0.16
N PRO A 71 -12.65 10.38 1.45
CA PRO A 71 -12.37 11.70 2.01
C PRO A 71 -10.86 12.08 1.83
N GLU A 72 -10.53 13.36 1.97
CA GLU A 72 -9.20 13.89 1.59
C GLU A 72 -8.07 13.47 2.54
N GLN A 73 -8.40 12.97 3.72
CA GLN A 73 -7.43 12.51 4.72
C GLN A 73 -6.82 11.14 4.37
N LEU A 74 -7.34 10.44 3.35
CA LEU A 74 -6.66 9.27 2.80
C LEU A 74 -5.32 9.69 2.21
N TYR A 75 -4.33 8.83 2.35
CA TYR A 75 -3.02 9.04 1.75
C TYR A 75 -2.51 7.74 1.17
N TYR A 76 -1.45 7.81 0.37
CA TYR A 76 -0.86 6.62 -0.23
C TYR A 76 0.64 6.56 -0.04
N LYS A 77 1.19 5.35 -0.16
CA LYS A 77 2.62 5.09 -0.24
C LYS A 77 2.92 4.25 -1.48
N MET A 78 4.08 4.51 -2.08
CA MET A 78 4.70 3.69 -3.10
C MET A 78 6.09 3.32 -2.62
N TYR A 79 6.46 2.06 -2.70
CA TYR A 79 7.77 1.59 -2.24
C TYR A 79 8.73 1.46 -3.42
N GLU A 80 10.00 1.83 -3.23
CA GLU A 80 11.02 1.86 -4.29
C GLU A 80 11.25 0.48 -4.94
N ASN A 81 11.11 -0.59 -4.14
CA ASN A 81 11.25 -1.97 -4.61
C ASN A 81 10.03 -2.50 -5.38
N ASN A 82 8.89 -1.79 -5.36
CA ASN A 82 7.69 -2.16 -6.09
C ASN A 82 6.90 -0.92 -6.52
N THR A 83 7.41 -0.24 -7.55
CA THR A 83 6.81 0.98 -8.10
C THR A 83 5.45 0.74 -8.75
N ASN A 84 5.07 -0.51 -9.03
CA ASN A 84 3.77 -0.83 -9.63
C ASN A 84 2.67 -1.08 -8.59
N LEU A 85 2.92 -0.82 -7.31
CA LEU A 85 1.90 -0.89 -6.26
C LEU A 85 1.71 0.44 -5.55
N ILE A 86 0.46 0.83 -5.39
CA ILE A 86 0.02 1.92 -4.53
C ILE A 86 -0.70 1.32 -3.32
N PHE A 87 -0.23 1.66 -2.14
CA PHE A 87 -0.82 1.27 -0.86
C PHE A 87 -1.60 2.46 -0.32
N VAL A 88 -2.93 2.37 -0.25
CA VAL A 88 -3.80 3.44 0.21
C VAL A 88 -4.16 3.21 1.67
N TYR A 89 -4.01 4.24 2.49
CA TYR A 89 -4.22 4.21 3.92
C TYR A 89 -5.31 5.19 4.36
N ALA A 90 -6.12 4.76 5.32
CA ALA A 90 -7.06 5.60 6.04
C ALA A 90 -6.56 5.83 7.47
N PRO A 91 -6.43 7.09 7.94
CA PRO A 91 -6.18 7.37 9.34
C PRO A 91 -7.24 6.75 10.24
N CYS A 92 -6.87 6.29 11.43
CA CYS A 92 -7.84 5.67 12.33
C CYS A 92 -8.90 6.64 12.86
N THR A 93 -8.55 7.92 13.00
CA THR A 93 -9.52 9.01 13.28
C THR A 93 -10.60 9.11 12.21
N LEU A 94 -10.27 8.76 10.97
CA LEU A 94 -11.17 8.78 9.84
C LEU A 94 -12.15 7.61 9.90
N ILE A 95 -11.64 6.40 10.17
CA ILE A 95 -12.42 5.16 10.29
C ILE A 95 -13.43 5.22 11.44
N ASN A 96 -13.00 5.71 12.61
CA ASN A 96 -13.85 5.81 13.80
C ASN A 96 -15.00 6.83 13.65
N ASN A 97 -15.00 7.65 12.60
CA ASN A 97 -16.08 8.60 12.29
C ASN A 97 -17.17 8.02 11.37
N ASN A 98 -17.23 6.69 11.21
CA ASN A 98 -18.26 5.98 10.45
C ASN A 98 -18.38 6.45 9.00
N ILE A 99 -17.29 6.35 8.24
CA ILE A 99 -17.33 6.70 6.82
C ILE A 99 -18.12 5.68 6.03
N GLU A 100 -19.09 6.21 5.29
CA GLU A 100 -19.97 5.43 4.42
C GLU A 100 -19.26 4.97 3.14
N GLN A 101 -18.30 5.75 2.62
CA GLN A 101 -17.62 5.44 1.38
C GLN A 101 -16.26 6.13 1.25
N MET A 102 -15.31 5.41 0.64
CA MET A 102 -14.03 5.93 0.19
C MET A 102 -13.94 5.86 -1.33
N GLU A 103 -13.42 6.92 -1.95
CA GLU A 103 -13.18 7.03 -3.38
C GLU A 103 -11.71 7.33 -3.64
N ILE A 104 -11.14 6.60 -4.58
CA ILE A 104 -9.75 6.66 -4.99
C ILE A 104 -9.73 6.92 -6.49
N THR A 105 -9.14 8.04 -6.90
CA THR A 105 -8.88 8.33 -8.31
C THR A 105 -7.38 8.40 -8.54
N ILE A 106 -6.89 7.69 -9.55
CA ILE A 106 -5.48 7.72 -9.98
C ILE A 106 -5.44 8.16 -11.45
N LYS A 107 -4.63 9.18 -11.75
CA LYS A 107 -4.47 9.74 -13.09
C LYS A 107 -2.99 9.79 -13.47
N PRO A 108 -2.64 9.68 -14.75
CA PRO A 108 -1.27 9.95 -15.21
C PRO A 108 -0.88 11.41 -14.98
N LYS A 109 0.37 11.65 -14.59
CA LYS A 109 0.98 12.98 -14.73
C LYS A 109 1.22 13.27 -16.21
N GLN A 110 0.95 14.50 -16.66
CA GLN A 110 1.10 14.88 -18.06
C GLN A 110 2.55 15.19 -18.45
N THR A 111 3.37 15.63 -17.50
CA THR A 111 4.77 15.97 -17.68
C THR A 111 5.58 15.49 -16.47
N GLN A 112 6.88 15.33 -16.67
CA GLN A 112 7.84 15.11 -15.59
C GLN A 112 8.03 16.46 -14.89
N ASP A 113 7.32 16.72 -13.79
CA ASP A 113 7.53 17.95 -13.01
C ASP A 113 8.97 17.98 -12.49
N GLU A 114 9.76 19.00 -12.87
CA GLU A 114 11.14 19.21 -12.40
C GLU A 114 11.22 19.62 -10.92
N HIS A 115 10.10 19.82 -10.23
CA HIS A 115 10.10 20.16 -8.81
C HIS A 115 8.83 19.63 -8.13
N SER A 116 8.84 18.35 -7.80
CA SER A 116 7.93 17.81 -6.80
C SER A 116 8.63 17.94 -5.47
N ASP A 117 8.21 18.90 -4.65
CA ASP A 117 8.43 18.87 -3.20
C ASP A 117 7.80 17.57 -2.69
N ASN A 118 8.63 16.54 -2.69
CA ASN A 118 8.19 15.21 -2.38
C ASN A 118 7.83 15.18 -0.90
N ASN A 119 6.55 14.99 -0.58
CA ASN A 119 6.17 14.27 0.63
C ASN A 119 6.57 12.77 0.54
N TYR A 120 7.74 12.48 -0.05
CA TYR A 120 8.46 11.25 0.22
C TYR A 120 9.01 11.41 1.63
N THR A 121 8.38 10.76 2.61
CA THR A 121 9.10 10.42 3.83
C THR A 121 10.13 9.37 3.44
N ARG A 122 11.30 9.85 2.99
CA ARG A 122 12.48 9.05 2.68
C ARG A 122 12.97 8.46 4.01
N LEU A 123 12.48 7.29 4.38
CA LEU A 123 13.07 6.54 5.48
C LEU A 123 14.41 5.96 4.98
N PRO A 124 15.48 6.03 5.80
CA PRO A 124 16.77 5.49 5.42
C PRO A 124 16.65 3.97 5.26
N THR A 125 17.03 3.48 4.08
CA THR A 125 17.22 2.06 3.79
C THR A 125 18.30 1.53 4.72
N TYR A 126 17.89 0.84 5.78
CA TYR A 126 18.83 0.10 6.62
C TYR A 126 19.21 -1.19 5.87
N SER A 127 20.20 -1.08 4.99
CA SER A 127 20.87 -2.22 4.36
C SER A 127 21.64 -2.99 5.43
N LYS A 128 20.97 -3.94 6.08
CA LYS A 128 21.63 -5.01 6.80
C LYS A 128 21.68 -6.24 5.90
N SER A 129 22.76 -6.36 5.14
CA SER A 129 23.28 -7.64 4.71
C SER A 129 23.56 -8.47 5.97
N ILE A 130 22.61 -9.29 6.40
CA ILE A 130 22.88 -10.34 7.37
C ILE A 130 23.13 -11.61 6.57
N SER A 131 24.42 -11.88 6.36
CA SER A 131 24.93 -13.19 6.03
C SER A 131 24.29 -14.22 6.95
N ILE A 132 23.56 -15.18 6.37
CA ILE A 132 23.16 -16.40 7.08
C ILE A 132 24.45 -17.20 7.26
N LEU A 133 25.14 -16.95 8.36
CA LEU A 133 26.24 -17.77 8.84
C LEU A 133 25.61 -18.91 9.67
N LEU A 134 25.69 -20.12 9.14
CA LEU A 134 25.41 -21.36 9.85
C LEU A 134 26.20 -21.40 11.16
N ILE A 135 25.53 -21.34 12.30
CA ILE A 135 26.09 -21.78 13.58
C ILE A 135 25.20 -22.89 14.11
N VAL A 136 25.63 -24.11 13.82
CA VAL A 136 25.29 -25.29 14.61
C VAL A 136 25.91 -25.08 15.98
N ASN A 137 25.09 -25.02 17.04
CA ASN A 137 25.59 -25.23 18.39
C ASN A 137 24.59 -26.02 19.22
N SER A 138 25.01 -27.24 19.52
CA SER A 138 24.48 -28.17 20.50
C SER A 138 24.32 -27.51 21.87
N LEU A 139 23.10 -27.41 22.38
CA LEU A 139 22.86 -27.23 23.81
C LEU A 139 22.81 -28.59 24.48
N ILE A 140 23.97 -28.92 25.03
CA ILE A 140 24.23 -29.96 26.02
C ILE A 140 23.56 -29.55 27.35
N PHE A 141 22.91 -30.54 27.97
CA PHE A 141 22.71 -30.75 29.41
C PHE A 141 22.73 -29.53 30.36
N SER A 142 21.60 -29.30 31.03
CA SER A 142 21.58 -29.08 32.49
C SER A 142 20.14 -29.11 33.04
N HIS A 143 19.61 -30.31 33.25
CA HIS A 143 18.76 -30.55 34.42
C HIS A 143 19.55 -31.47 35.34
N LEU A 144 20.21 -30.86 36.31
CA LEU A 144 20.93 -31.53 37.39
C LEU A 144 19.93 -32.02 38.46
N SER A 145 20.22 -33.22 38.98
CA SER A 145 19.94 -33.76 40.32
C SER A 145 18.49 -33.97 40.76
N THR A 146 17.97 -35.21 40.86
CA THR A 146 18.24 -36.32 41.81
C THR A 146 17.66 -36.16 43.24
N TYR A 147 16.83 -37.15 43.61
CA TYR A 147 16.47 -37.71 44.94
C TYR A 147 15.17 -37.28 45.68
N PHE A 148 14.58 -38.31 46.33
CA PHE A 148 13.38 -38.43 47.21
C PHE A 148 12.03 -38.63 46.47
N VAL A 149 11.26 -39.71 46.61
CA VAL A 149 11.18 -40.89 47.51
C VAL A 149 10.73 -42.10 46.67
#